data_AF-A0A7S6S7C5-F1
#
_entry.id   AF-A0A7S6S7C5-F1
#
_cell.length_a   1.000
_cell.length_b   1.000
_cell.length_c   1.000
_cell.angle_alpha   90.00
_cell.angle_beta   90.00
_cell.angle_gamma   90.00
#
_symmetry.space_group_name_H-M   'P 1'
#
loop_
_entity.id
_entity.type
_entity.pdbx_description
1 polymer ?
#
loop_
_entity_poly.entity_id
_entity_poly.type
_entity_poly.pdbx_seq_one_letter_code
_entity_poly.pdbx_strand_id
1 'polypeptide(L)'
;MAKAASPIRLQDELMQAAALTAERFHRSTAEQIEYWAEMGRNIDHMLNPDDMLAISAGLAKITVEPVTSEPVDVASIFQSLETDRAAGVLPQTVTGSAIRYQASATHPGLLEQIQPDGRIKTGKFQGGEFIEMIEPAL
;
A
#
# COMPACT_ATOMS: atom_id res chain seq x y z
N MET A 1 -12.55 -0.83 -25.01
CA MET A 1 -13.50 0.24 -24.63
C MET A 1 -14.37 0.57 -25.84
N ALA A 2 -15.63 0.99 -25.65
CA ALA A 2 -16.48 1.40 -26.76
C ALA A 2 -15.94 2.69 -27.38
N LYS A 3 -15.70 2.71 -28.71
CA LYS A 3 -15.25 3.93 -29.41
C LYS A 3 -16.44 4.89 -29.56
N ALA A 4 -16.28 6.14 -29.15
CA ALA A 4 -17.26 7.18 -29.43
C ALA A 4 -17.20 7.52 -30.93
N ALA A 5 -18.34 7.58 -31.61
CA ALA A 5 -18.42 7.78 -33.07
C ALA A 5 -18.78 9.23 -33.47
N SER A 6 -18.49 10.21 -32.61
CA SER A 6 -18.80 11.61 -32.90
C SER A 6 -17.73 12.24 -33.81
N PRO A 7 -18.09 12.88 -34.93
CA PRO A 7 -17.14 13.59 -35.79
C PRO A 7 -16.54 14.81 -35.06
N ILE A 8 -15.22 14.90 -35.00
CA ILE A 8 -14.48 16.05 -34.46
C ILE A 8 -13.62 16.64 -35.57
N ARG A 9 -13.60 17.97 -35.70
CA ARG A 9 -12.71 18.69 -36.61
C ARG A 9 -11.34 18.85 -35.95
N LEU A 10 -10.29 18.45 -36.65
CA LEU A 10 -8.90 18.56 -36.22
C LEU A 10 -8.13 19.38 -37.25
N GLN A 11 -6.96 19.87 -36.85
CA GLN A 11 -6.04 20.55 -37.76
C GLN A 11 -5.53 19.56 -38.82
N ASP A 12 -5.41 20.01 -40.07
CA ASP A 12 -4.93 19.17 -41.18
C ASP A 12 -3.51 18.66 -40.92
N GLU A 13 -2.65 19.51 -40.35
CA GLU A 13 -1.27 19.16 -39.99
C GLU A 13 -1.22 18.03 -38.97
N LEU A 14 -2.09 18.07 -37.95
CA LEU A 14 -2.21 17.00 -36.95
C LEU A 14 -2.66 15.69 -37.60
N MET A 15 -3.64 15.76 -38.51
CA MET A 15 -4.13 14.58 -39.24
C MET A 15 -3.05 13.96 -40.13
N GLN A 16 -2.27 14.77 -40.84
CA GLN A 16 -1.18 14.30 -41.69
C GLN A 16 -0.05 13.69 -40.86
N ALA A 17 0.36 14.36 -39.77
CA ALA A 17 1.38 13.85 -38.85
C ALA A 17 0.95 12.51 -38.23
N ALA A 18 -0.31 12.40 -37.83
CA ALA A 18 -0.87 11.18 -37.29
C ALA A 18 -0.86 10.05 -38.34
N ALA A 19 -1.30 10.31 -39.57
CA ALA A 19 -1.31 9.29 -40.63
C ALA A 19 0.09 8.73 -40.93
N LEU A 20 1.08 9.63 -41.07
CA LEU A 20 2.48 9.25 -41.32
C LEU A 20 3.06 8.40 -40.18
N THR A 21 2.79 8.80 -38.94
CA THR A 21 3.27 8.06 -37.75
C THR A 21 2.54 6.73 -37.60
N ALA A 22 1.23 6.71 -37.86
CA ALA A 22 0.38 5.54 -37.73
C ALA A 22 0.82 4.42 -38.68
N GLU A 23 1.20 4.76 -39.92
CA GLU A 23 1.73 3.80 -40.90
C GLU A 23 2.95 3.05 -40.36
N ARG A 24 3.90 3.79 -39.75
CA ARG A 24 5.12 3.21 -39.16
C ARG A 24 4.83 2.24 -38.01
N PHE A 25 3.77 2.49 -37.23
CA PHE A 25 3.43 1.69 -36.05
C PHE A 25 2.25 0.74 -36.28
N HIS A 26 1.81 0.56 -37.52
CA HIS A 26 0.68 -0.28 -37.90
C HIS A 26 -0.62 0.05 -37.13
N ARG A 27 -0.89 1.36 -36.95
CA ARG A 27 -2.11 1.88 -36.32
C ARG A 27 -2.99 2.57 -37.35
N SER A 28 -4.28 2.73 -37.05
CA SER A 28 -5.10 3.72 -37.76
C SER A 28 -4.74 5.15 -37.34
N THR A 29 -5.04 6.14 -38.17
CA THR A 29 -4.82 7.57 -37.84
C THR A 29 -5.52 7.95 -36.53
N ALA A 30 -6.76 7.45 -36.31
CA ALA A 30 -7.51 7.70 -35.09
C ALA A 30 -6.80 7.09 -33.86
N GLU A 31 -6.32 5.85 -33.97
CA GLU A 31 -5.58 5.20 -32.88
C GLU A 31 -4.25 5.89 -32.58
N GLN A 32 -3.60 6.46 -33.59
CA GLN A 32 -2.38 7.22 -33.37
C GLN A 32 -2.64 8.55 -32.63
N ILE A 33 -3.75 9.22 -32.92
CA ILE A 33 -4.20 10.41 -32.17
C ILE A 33 -4.57 10.04 -30.74
N GLU A 34 -5.31 8.95 -30.54
CA GLU A 34 -5.66 8.44 -29.21
C GLU A 34 -4.40 8.12 -28.39
N TYR A 35 -3.39 7.50 -29.01
CA TYR A 35 -2.12 7.19 -28.38
C TYR A 35 -1.35 8.46 -27.94
N TRP A 36 -1.28 9.48 -28.79
CA TRP A 36 -0.69 10.77 -28.41
C TRP A 36 -1.46 11.46 -27.28
N ALA A 37 -2.80 11.42 -27.32
CA ALA A 37 -3.63 11.98 -26.27
C ALA A 37 -3.46 11.24 -24.93
N GLU A 38 -3.31 9.92 -24.95
CA GLU A 38 -3.02 9.11 -23.76
C GLU A 38 -1.66 9.48 -23.16
N MET A 39 -0.60 9.56 -23.98
CA MET A 39 0.71 10.00 -23.51
C MET A 39 0.66 11.41 -22.92
N GLY A 40 -0.02 12.35 -23.58
CA GLY A 40 -0.22 13.71 -23.08
C GLY A 40 -0.87 13.72 -21.70
N ARG A 41 -1.99 13.01 -21.52
CA ARG A 41 -2.68 12.90 -20.22
C ARG A 41 -1.79 12.30 -19.13
N ASN A 42 -0.95 11.33 -19.48
CA ASN A 42 -0.06 10.69 -18.52
C ASN A 42 1.04 11.63 -17.99
N ILE A 43 1.42 12.67 -18.73
CA ILE A 43 2.49 13.60 -18.34
C ILE A 43 2.00 15.00 -17.94
N ASP A 44 0.73 15.32 -18.21
CA ASP A 44 0.12 16.65 -17.98
C ASP A 44 0.21 17.13 -16.51
N HIS A 45 0.26 16.19 -15.57
CA HIS A 45 0.42 16.50 -14.15
C HIS A 45 1.89 16.78 -13.73
N MET A 46 2.85 16.48 -14.60
CA MET A 46 4.28 16.62 -14.35
C MET A 46 4.91 17.78 -15.13
N LEU A 47 4.37 18.10 -16.31
CA LEU A 47 4.97 19.05 -17.24
C LEU A 47 3.95 20.14 -17.59
N ASN A 48 4.34 21.40 -17.43
CA ASN A 48 3.51 22.54 -17.78
C ASN A 48 3.82 23.04 -19.22
N PRO A 49 3.04 24.00 -19.76
CA PRO A 49 3.26 24.52 -21.11
C PRO A 49 4.65 25.14 -21.35
N ASP A 50 5.26 25.77 -20.34
CA ASP A 50 6.59 26.37 -20.46
C ASP A 50 7.67 25.28 -20.53
N ASP A 51 7.51 24.19 -19.77
CA ASP A 51 8.39 23.01 -19.85
C ASP A 51 8.33 22.39 -21.25
N MET A 52 7.12 22.24 -21.81
CA MET A 52 6.91 21.74 -23.18
C MET A 52 7.59 22.63 -24.21
N LEU A 53 7.48 23.95 -24.07
CA LEU A 53 8.14 24.89 -24.97
C LEU A 53 9.67 24.76 -24.88
N ALA A 54 10.23 24.71 -23.67
CA ALA A 54 11.66 24.56 -23.46
C ALA A 54 12.19 23.23 -24.05
N ILE A 55 11.46 22.13 -23.90
CA ILE A 55 11.79 20.84 -24.50
C ILE A 55 11.75 20.93 -26.03
N SER A 56 10.69 21.52 -26.60
CA SER A 56 10.55 21.67 -28.06
C SER A 56 11.65 22.55 -28.68
N ALA A 57 12.15 23.54 -27.94
CA ALA A 57 13.24 24.42 -28.34
C ALA A 57 14.64 23.80 -28.11
N GLY A 58 14.72 22.58 -27.55
CA GLY A 58 15.99 21.93 -27.21
C GLY A 58 16.73 22.55 -26.01
N LEU A 59 16.03 23.37 -25.21
CA LEU A 59 16.57 24.04 -24.02
C LEU A 59 16.43 23.19 -22.75
N ALA A 60 15.59 22.15 -22.79
CA ALA A 60 15.36 21.20 -21.71
C ALA A 60 15.26 19.76 -22.24
N LYS A 61 15.42 18.78 -21.35
CA LYS A 61 15.26 17.35 -21.66
C LYS A 61 14.52 16.63 -20.54
N ILE A 62 13.76 15.58 -20.89
CA ILE A 62 13.12 14.69 -19.93
C ILE A 62 14.11 13.58 -19.56
N THR A 63 14.25 13.33 -18.26
CA THR A 63 15.00 12.17 -17.73
C THR A 63 14.02 11.29 -16.96
N VAL A 64 14.01 9.99 -17.25
CA VAL A 64 13.14 9.00 -16.58
C VAL A 64 14.00 8.15 -15.66
N GLU A 65 13.67 8.14 -14.38
CA GLU A 65 14.37 7.35 -13.36
C GLU A 65 13.40 6.35 -12.72
N PRO A 66 13.83 5.09 -12.50
CA PRO A 66 12.99 4.12 -11.79
C PRO A 66 12.73 4.57 -10.36
N VAL A 67 11.46 4.56 -9.94
CA VAL A 67 11.11 4.71 -8.53
C VAL A 67 11.30 3.36 -7.86
N THR A 68 12.47 3.13 -7.27
CA THR A 68 12.70 1.96 -6.41
C THR A 68 12.31 2.31 -4.99
N SER A 69 11.40 1.56 -4.38
CA SER A 69 11.18 1.66 -2.93
C SER A 69 12.46 1.25 -2.20
N GLU A 70 12.84 1.99 -1.16
CA GLU A 70 13.92 1.55 -0.28
C GLU A 70 13.63 0.13 0.25
N PRO A 71 14.62 -0.77 0.26
CA PRO A 71 14.46 -2.07 0.88
C PRO A 71 14.06 -1.88 2.34
N VAL A 72 13.00 -2.57 2.77
CA VAL A 72 12.62 -2.59 4.17
C VAL A 72 13.75 -3.26 4.95
N ASP A 73 14.35 -2.54 5.90
CA ASP A 73 15.31 -3.13 6.84
C ASP A 73 14.57 -4.01 7.85
N VAL A 74 14.45 -5.29 7.50
CA VAL A 74 13.79 -6.31 8.31
C VAL A 74 14.43 -6.41 9.69
N ALA A 75 15.75 -6.27 9.80
CA ALA A 75 16.44 -6.36 11.09
C ALA A 75 16.04 -5.20 12.00
N SER A 76 15.95 -3.98 11.46
CA SER A 76 15.48 -2.82 12.23
C SER A 76 14.06 -3.00 12.77
N ILE A 77 13.16 -3.59 11.98
CA ILE A 77 11.76 -3.82 12.40
C ILE A 77 11.72 -4.81 13.57
N PHE A 78 12.40 -5.94 13.45
CA PHE A 78 12.45 -6.92 14.53
C PHE A 78 13.15 -6.38 15.78
N GLN A 79 14.19 -5.56 15.60
CA GLN A 79 14.87 -4.91 16.72
C GLN A 79 13.96 -3.91 17.46
N SER A 80 13.14 -3.14 16.74
CA SER A 80 12.13 -2.27 17.36
C SER A 80 11.13 -3.07 18.18
N LEU A 81 10.64 -4.19 17.63
CA LEU A 81 9.71 -5.07 18.31
C LEU A 81 10.31 -5.72 19.57
N GLU A 82 11.58 -6.10 19.52
CA GLU A 82 12.32 -6.58 20.70
C GLU A 82 12.49 -5.49 21.76
N THR A 83 12.77 -4.27 21.33
CA THR A 83 12.92 -3.10 22.21
C THR A 83 11.61 -2.83 22.96
N ASP A 84 10.48 -2.84 22.26
CA ASP A 84 9.16 -2.65 22.88
C ASP A 84 8.79 -3.79 23.84
N ARG A 85 9.22 -5.02 23.53
CA ARG A 85 9.05 -6.18 24.42
C ARG A 85 9.86 -6.00 25.69
N ALA A 86 11.15 -5.66 25.58
CA ALA A 86 12.04 -5.45 26.71
C ALA A 86 11.60 -4.26 27.58
N ALA A 87 11.04 -3.21 26.97
CA ALA A 87 10.48 -2.05 27.67
C ALA A 87 9.11 -2.33 28.32
N GLY A 88 8.49 -3.50 28.07
CA GLY A 88 7.17 -3.85 28.60
C GLY A 88 6.01 -3.06 27.97
N VAL A 89 6.26 -2.34 26.88
CA VAL A 89 5.26 -1.52 26.16
C VAL A 89 4.48 -2.38 25.17
N LEU A 90 5.12 -3.41 24.60
CA LEU A 90 4.52 -4.28 23.59
C LEU A 90 3.17 -4.90 24.02
N PRO A 91 3.00 -5.44 25.25
CA PRO A 91 1.70 -5.98 25.67
C PRO A 91 0.58 -4.94 25.77
N GLN A 92 0.92 -3.64 25.87
CA GLN A 92 -0.06 -2.55 25.92
C GLN A 92 -0.50 -2.11 24.52
N THR A 93 0.36 -2.25 23.52
CA THR A 93 0.10 -1.80 22.14
C THR A 93 -0.43 -2.93 21.24
N VAL A 94 -0.12 -4.19 21.53
CA VAL A 94 -0.55 -5.35 20.72
C VAL A 94 -2.05 -5.63 20.82
N THR A 95 -2.71 -5.27 21.92
CA THR A 95 -4.16 -5.41 22.06
C THR A 95 -4.77 -4.32 22.93
N GLY A 96 -5.86 -3.71 22.44
CA GLY A 96 -6.69 -2.79 23.23
C GLY A 96 -7.68 -3.50 24.16
N SER A 97 -7.67 -4.84 24.23
CA SER A 97 -8.58 -5.60 25.10
C SER A 97 -8.25 -5.35 26.56
N ALA A 98 -9.28 -5.01 27.34
CA ALA A 98 -9.19 -4.83 28.78
C ALA A 98 -8.83 -6.13 29.52
N ILE A 99 -9.25 -7.28 28.97
CA ILE A 99 -8.95 -8.61 29.52
C ILE A 99 -7.87 -9.26 28.66
N ARG A 100 -6.85 -9.81 29.31
CA ARG A 100 -5.73 -10.51 28.66
C ARG A 100 -5.65 -11.96 29.14
N TYR A 101 -5.17 -12.84 28.28
CA TYR A 101 -4.96 -14.24 28.61
C TYR A 101 -3.51 -14.63 28.30
N GLN A 102 -2.89 -15.39 29.20
CA GLN A 102 -1.58 -15.99 28.98
C GLN A 102 -1.56 -17.43 29.48
N ALA A 103 -0.59 -18.22 29.02
CA ALA A 103 -0.36 -19.56 29.57
C ALA A 103 0.06 -19.43 31.03
N SER A 104 -0.53 -20.23 31.93
CA SER A 104 -0.10 -20.23 33.32
C SER A 104 1.27 -20.87 33.46
N ALA A 105 2.19 -20.18 34.12
CA ALA A 105 3.52 -20.71 34.40
C ALA A 105 3.50 -21.78 35.49
N THR A 106 2.54 -21.69 36.42
CA THR A 106 2.44 -22.57 37.59
C THR A 106 1.51 -23.75 37.37
N HIS A 107 0.54 -23.65 36.46
CA HIS A 107 -0.43 -24.71 36.17
C HIS A 107 -0.43 -25.07 34.68
N PRO A 108 0.45 -25.99 34.24
CA PRO A 108 0.53 -26.42 32.84
C PRO A 108 -0.82 -26.87 32.29
N GLY A 109 -1.20 -26.35 31.12
CA GLY A 109 -2.49 -26.64 30.48
C GLY A 109 -3.65 -25.73 30.90
N LEU A 110 -3.42 -24.81 31.85
CA LEU A 110 -4.37 -23.74 32.20
C LEU A 110 -3.90 -22.38 31.67
N LEU A 111 -4.84 -21.43 31.61
CA LEU A 111 -4.63 -20.04 31.25
C LEU A 111 -4.85 -19.14 32.46
N GLU A 112 -4.08 -18.06 32.52
CA GLU A 112 -4.26 -16.94 33.42
C GLU A 112 -5.09 -15.86 32.70
N GLN A 113 -6.27 -15.55 33.23
CA GLN A 113 -7.07 -14.38 32.86
C GLN A 113 -6.63 -13.20 33.72
N ILE A 114 -6.04 -12.19 33.08
CA ILE A 114 -5.53 -10.98 33.70
C ILE A 114 -6.53 -9.85 33.48
N GLN A 115 -7.08 -9.34 34.57
CA GLN A 115 -7.99 -8.20 34.57
C GLN A 115 -7.23 -6.86 34.44
N PRO A 116 -7.91 -5.77 34.05
CA PRO A 116 -7.30 -4.44 33.94
C PRO A 116 -6.64 -3.96 35.23
N ASP A 117 -7.16 -4.40 36.39
CA ASP A 117 -6.65 -4.05 37.72
C ASP A 117 -5.49 -4.95 38.19
N GLY A 118 -5.04 -5.88 37.32
CA GLY A 118 -3.95 -6.80 37.60
C GLY A 118 -4.37 -8.07 38.34
N ARG A 119 -5.67 -8.28 38.65
CA ARG A 119 -6.12 -9.55 39.24
C ARG A 119 -5.99 -10.68 38.23
N ILE A 120 -5.46 -11.81 38.70
CA ILE A 120 -5.23 -13.00 37.88
C ILE A 120 -6.16 -14.12 38.37
N LYS A 121 -6.88 -14.74 37.43
CA LYS A 121 -7.65 -15.96 37.63
C LYS A 121 -7.09 -17.09 36.78
N THR A 122 -6.88 -18.26 37.34
CA THR A 122 -6.39 -19.42 36.58
C THR A 122 -7.55 -20.32 36.17
N GLY A 123 -7.58 -20.76 34.92
CA GLY A 123 -8.72 -21.50 34.39
C GLY A 123 -8.53 -22.01 32.97
N LYS A 124 -9.62 -22.41 32.31
CA LYS A 124 -9.60 -22.85 30.91
C LYS A 124 -10.89 -22.45 30.19
N PHE A 125 -10.84 -22.37 28.87
CA PHE A 125 -12.06 -22.17 28.09
C PHE A 125 -12.82 -23.49 27.93
N GLN A 126 -14.14 -23.45 28.19
CA GLN A 126 -15.07 -24.54 27.87
C GLN A 126 -16.29 -23.92 27.21
N GLY A 127 -16.68 -24.42 26.03
CA GLY A 127 -17.81 -23.87 25.29
C GLY A 127 -17.67 -22.39 24.90
N GLY A 128 -16.44 -21.85 24.87
CA GLY A 128 -16.19 -20.42 24.59
C GLY A 128 -16.22 -19.52 25.83
N GLU A 129 -16.56 -20.04 27.01
CA GLU A 129 -16.53 -19.29 28.27
C GLU A 129 -15.29 -19.65 29.09
N PHE A 130 -14.67 -18.66 29.72
CA PHE A 130 -13.55 -18.88 30.63
C PHE A 130 -14.06 -19.37 31.98
N ILE A 131 -13.67 -20.59 32.37
CA ILE A 131 -14.06 -21.19 33.64
C ILE A 131 -12.83 -21.21 34.56
N GLU A 132 -12.93 -20.50 35.66
CA GLU A 132 -11.92 -20.48 36.74
C GLU A 132 -11.83 -21.86 37.40
N MET A 133 -10.62 -22.39 37.50
CA MET A 133 -10.33 -23.68 38.12
C MET A 133 -9.66 -23.41 39.45
N ILE A 134 -10.42 -23.53 40.54
CA ILE A 134 -9.88 -23.47 41.90
C ILE A 134 -9.38 -24.88 42.24
N GLU A 135 -8.07 -25.11 42.21
CA GLU A 135 -7.53 -26.34 42.82
C GLU A 135 -7.76 -26.27 44.34
N PRO A 136 -8.34 -27.30 44.97
CA PRO A 136 -8.45 -27.35 46.42
C PRO A 136 -7.04 -27.47 47.01
N ALA A 137 -6.71 -26.61 47.98
CA ALA A 137 -5.47 -26.70 48.72
C ALA A 137 -5.31 -28.08 49.36
N LEU A 138 -4.19 -28.75 49.08
CA LEU A 138 -3.71 -29.95 49.79
C LEU A 138 -3.16 -29.57 51.16
#